data_AF-A0A3D3CH24-F1
#
_entry.id   AF-A0A3D3CH24-F1
#
_cell.length_a   1.000
_cell.length_b   1.000
_cell.length_c   1.000
_cell.angle_alpha   90.00
_cell.angle_beta   90.00
_cell.angle_gamma   90.00
#
_symmetry.space_group_name_H-M   'P 1'
#
loop_
_entity.id
_entity.type
_entity.pdbx_description
1 polymer ?
#
loop_
_entity_poly.entity_id
_entity_poly.type
_entity_poly.pdbx_seq_one_letter_code
_entity_poly.pdbx_strand_id
1 'polypeptide(L)'
;GNDWIFRIERDSFLVILPDGATAVESDAYTGRRGERGKSFVRRGDGSFETTRRLEPGEGFTVAVAWNKGAVTAPEPTVMERLRGLLARFRLLVVGVFPLLLLAYFYPAWKRKGKDPAGRP
;
A
#
# COMPACT_ATOMS: atom_id res chain seq x y z
N GLY A 1 -9.20 -11.34 9.92
CA GLY A 1 -9.52 -10.04 10.55
C GLY A 1 -9.86 -10.25 12.02
N ASN A 2 -9.78 -9.22 12.87
CA ASN A 2 -9.88 -9.36 14.33
C ASN A 2 -11.20 -8.82 14.93
N ASP A 3 -12.05 -8.15 14.15
CA ASP A 3 -13.14 -7.33 14.70
C ASP A 3 -14.44 -8.12 14.96
N TRP A 4 -14.33 -9.44 15.11
CA TRP A 4 -15.46 -10.32 15.40
C TRP A 4 -15.77 -10.35 16.90
N ILE A 5 -17.07 -10.22 17.23
CA ILE A 5 -17.57 -10.18 18.62
C ILE A 5 -17.90 -11.56 19.20
N PHE A 6 -17.81 -12.62 18.40
CA PHE A 6 -18.11 -13.99 18.81
C PHE A 6 -16.84 -14.85 18.76
N ARG A 7 -16.89 -15.95 19.50
CA ARG A 7 -15.82 -16.95 19.53
C ARG A 7 -15.79 -17.74 18.22
N ILE A 8 -14.61 -17.96 17.67
CA ILE A 8 -14.42 -18.82 16.50
C ILE A 8 -13.91 -20.17 16.99
N GLU A 9 -14.71 -21.21 16.77
CA GLU A 9 -14.37 -22.58 17.21
C GLU A 9 -13.15 -23.13 16.45
N ARG A 10 -13.13 -22.90 15.14
CA ARG A 10 -12.07 -23.33 14.22
C ARG A 10 -12.10 -22.48 12.97
N ASP A 11 -10.92 -22.05 12.52
CA ASP A 11 -10.72 -21.32 11.27
C ASP A 11 -9.73 -22.08 10.39
N SER A 12 -10.00 -22.13 9.09
CA SER A 12 -9.17 -22.81 8.11
C SER A 12 -9.02 -22.01 6.82
N PHE A 13 -7.81 -22.02 6.27
CA PHE A 13 -7.47 -21.39 5.01
C PHE A 13 -6.85 -22.40 4.07
N LEU A 14 -7.22 -22.34 2.80
CA LEU A 14 -6.55 -23.04 1.71
C LEU A 14 -5.95 -21.99 0.79
N VAL A 15 -4.61 -22.00 0.65
CA VAL A 15 -3.91 -21.06 -0.23
C VAL A 15 -3.70 -21.70 -1.59
N ILE A 16 -4.43 -21.22 -2.59
CA ILE A 16 -4.27 -21.61 -3.99
C ILE A 16 -3.46 -20.53 -4.68
N LEU A 17 -2.27 -20.90 -5.16
CA LEU A 17 -1.41 -19.99 -5.90
C LEU A 17 -1.80 -19.94 -7.38
N PRO A 18 -1.61 -18.79 -8.05
CA PRO A 18 -1.76 -18.68 -9.51
C PRO A 18 -0.82 -19.62 -10.27
N ASP A 19 -1.14 -19.90 -11.53
CA ASP A 19 -0.25 -20.68 -12.40
C ASP A 19 1.13 -20.02 -12.52
N GLY A 20 2.19 -20.81 -12.30
CA GLY A 20 3.57 -20.32 -12.31
C GLY A 20 4.01 -19.58 -11.04
N ALA A 21 3.15 -19.47 -10.01
CA ALA A 21 3.56 -19.07 -8.68
C ALA A 21 4.06 -20.26 -7.86
N THR A 22 5.22 -20.07 -7.23
CA THR A 22 5.83 -20.96 -6.23
C THR A 22 5.92 -20.20 -4.92
N ALA A 23 5.45 -20.82 -3.83
CA ALA A 23 5.60 -20.27 -2.49
C ALA A 23 7.09 -20.13 -2.13
N VAL A 24 7.51 -18.92 -1.78
CA VAL A 24 8.88 -18.60 -1.32
C VAL A 24 8.94 -18.67 0.20
N GLU A 25 7.94 -18.11 0.86
CA GLU A 25 7.83 -18.08 2.32
C GLU A 25 6.37 -18.15 2.70
N SER A 26 6.05 -18.79 3.82
CA SER A 26 4.68 -18.80 4.35
C SER A 26 4.70 -18.88 5.86
N ASP A 27 3.87 -18.07 6.50
CA ASP A 27 3.68 -18.11 7.94
C ASP A 27 2.23 -17.77 8.31
N ALA A 28 1.83 -18.14 9.52
CA ALA A 28 0.53 -17.76 10.05
C ALA A 28 0.62 -17.26 11.49
N TYR A 29 -0.40 -16.52 11.91
CA TYR A 29 -0.46 -15.87 13.20
C TYR A 29 -1.88 -15.90 13.74
N THR A 30 -1.99 -16.20 15.02
CA THR A 30 -3.23 -16.22 15.80
C THR A 30 -3.15 -15.20 16.92
N GLY A 31 -4.29 -14.65 17.33
CA GLY A 31 -4.39 -13.74 18.47
C GLY A 31 -4.98 -12.37 18.08
N ARG A 32 -4.86 -11.42 19.01
CA ARG A 32 -5.35 -10.04 18.83
C ARG A 32 -4.44 -9.24 17.91
N ARG A 33 -4.89 -8.03 17.57
CA ARG A 33 -4.10 -7.09 16.76
C ARG A 33 -2.73 -6.83 17.40
N GLY A 34 -1.66 -7.13 16.66
CA GLY A 34 -0.27 -6.97 17.13
C GLY A 34 0.33 -8.23 17.77
N GLU A 35 -0.48 -9.23 18.12
CA GLU A 35 0.01 -10.51 18.64
C GLU A 35 0.52 -11.42 17.51
N ARG A 36 1.45 -12.30 17.85
CA ARG A 36 2.09 -13.25 16.90
C ARG A 36 1.97 -14.70 17.37
N GLY A 37 0.81 -15.08 17.90
CA GLY A 37 0.56 -16.42 18.41
C GLY A 37 0.68 -17.50 17.33
N LYS A 38 1.11 -18.71 17.72
CA LYS A 38 1.39 -19.84 16.82
C LYS A 38 0.43 -21.01 17.01
N SER A 39 -0.80 -20.75 17.44
CA SER A 39 -1.81 -21.79 17.68
C SER A 39 -2.49 -22.23 16.37
N PHE A 40 -1.70 -22.76 15.43
CA PHE A 40 -2.17 -23.30 14.16
C PHE A 40 -1.32 -24.49 13.72
N VAL A 41 -1.86 -25.26 12.77
CA VAL A 41 -1.15 -26.32 12.04
C VAL A 41 -1.17 -25.98 10.55
N ARG A 42 -0.05 -26.27 9.88
CA ARG A 42 0.07 -26.19 8.42
C ARG A 42 0.09 -27.61 7.87
N ARG A 43 -0.68 -27.87 6.82
CA ARG A 43 -0.67 -29.15 6.11
C ARG A 43 0.08 -29.02 4.78
N GLY A 44 0.45 -30.15 4.19
CA GLY A 44 1.29 -30.21 2.99
C GLY A 44 0.62 -29.73 1.70
N ASP A 45 -0.71 -29.62 1.70
CA ASP A 45 -1.53 -29.14 0.58
C ASP A 45 -1.69 -27.61 0.53
N GLY A 46 -0.97 -26.88 1.39
CA GLY A 46 -1.10 -25.43 1.49
C GLY A 46 -2.25 -24.98 2.39
N SER A 47 -2.88 -25.90 3.12
CA SER A 47 -3.89 -25.55 4.12
C SER A 47 -3.29 -25.18 5.47
N PHE A 48 -3.99 -24.28 6.16
CA PHE A 48 -3.68 -23.77 7.49
C PHE A 48 -4.92 -23.86 8.35
N GLU A 49 -4.78 -24.28 9.60
CA GLU A 49 -5.91 -24.52 10.49
C GLU A 49 -5.57 -24.17 11.93
N THR A 50 -6.48 -23.50 12.65
CA THR A 50 -6.29 -23.16 14.06
C THR A 50 -6.33 -24.40 14.95
N THR A 51 -5.43 -24.50 15.92
CA THR A 51 -5.41 -25.62 16.89
C THR A 51 -6.19 -25.33 18.17
N ARG A 52 -6.60 -24.08 18.37
CA ARG A 52 -7.45 -23.63 19.47
C ARG A 52 -8.57 -22.74 18.95
N ARG A 53 -9.58 -22.58 19.78
CA ARG A 53 -10.63 -21.58 19.60
C ARG A 53 -10.03 -20.17 19.70
N LEU A 54 -10.53 -19.26 18.88
CA LEU A 54 -10.19 -17.84 18.95
C LEU A 54 -11.28 -17.11 19.74
N GLU A 55 -10.88 -16.37 20.76
CA GLU A 55 -11.77 -15.55 21.56
C GLU A 55 -12.23 -14.30 20.79
N PRO A 56 -13.33 -13.64 21.21
CA PRO A 56 -13.72 -12.36 20.62
C PRO A 56 -12.55 -11.37 20.58
N GLY A 57 -12.33 -10.73 19.42
CA GLY A 57 -11.18 -9.84 19.18
C GLY A 57 -9.89 -10.53 18.72
N GLU A 58 -9.81 -11.85 18.79
CA GLU A 58 -8.72 -12.63 18.18
C GLU A 58 -9.03 -12.96 16.73
N GLY A 59 -7.99 -13.23 15.95
CA GLY A 59 -8.12 -13.57 14.54
C GLY A 59 -7.00 -14.49 14.09
N PHE A 60 -7.18 -15.04 12.89
CA PHE A 60 -6.18 -15.84 12.20
C PHE A 60 -5.74 -15.10 10.93
N THR A 61 -4.43 -14.97 10.76
CA THR A 61 -3.81 -14.30 9.62
C THR A 61 -2.80 -15.25 8.99
N VAL A 62 -2.95 -15.51 7.69
CA VAL A 62 -2.01 -16.31 6.91
C VAL A 62 -1.31 -15.37 5.92
N ALA A 63 0.02 -15.41 5.89
CA ALA A 63 0.86 -14.65 4.98
C ALA A 63 1.66 -15.62 4.12
N VAL A 64 1.52 -15.52 2.81
CA VAL A 64 2.26 -16.33 1.84
C VAL A 64 2.93 -15.41 0.84
N ALA A 65 4.24 -15.52 0.72
CA ALA A 65 5.03 -14.87 -0.32
C ALA A 65 5.24 -15.86 -1.48
N TRP A 66 5.13 -15.38 -2.71
CA TRP A 66 5.41 -16.14 -3.92
C TRP A 66 6.34 -15.36 -4.86
N ASN A 67 6.93 -16.03 -5.83
CA ASN A 67 7.79 -15.41 -6.83
C ASN A 67 7.05 -14.32 -7.62
N LYS A 68 7.79 -13.26 -7.98
CA LYS A 68 7.27 -12.21 -8.87
C LYS A 68 6.96 -12.77 -10.26
N GLY A 69 6.05 -12.11 -10.97
CA GLY A 69 5.71 -12.43 -12.36
C GLY A 69 4.57 -13.44 -12.53
N ALA A 70 4.13 -14.10 -11.47
CA ALA A 70 2.97 -15.00 -11.52
C ALA A 70 1.64 -14.26 -11.72
N VAL A 71 1.59 -12.97 -11.38
CA VAL A 71 0.45 -12.09 -11.65
C VAL A 71 0.95 -10.92 -12.49
N THR A 72 0.37 -10.74 -13.67
CA THR A 72 0.63 -9.57 -14.50
C THR A 72 -0.05 -8.36 -13.86
N ALA A 73 0.75 -7.38 -13.45
CA ALA A 73 0.20 -6.10 -13.00
C ALA A 73 -0.51 -5.40 -14.17
N PRO A 74 -1.61 -4.69 -13.93
CA PRO A 74 -2.25 -3.89 -14.97
C PRO A 74 -1.26 -2.86 -15.51
N GLU A 75 -1.32 -2.58 -16.81
CA GLU A 75 -0.47 -1.54 -17.38
C GLU A 75 -0.81 -0.19 -16.74
N PRO A 76 0.21 0.57 -16.28
CA PRO A 76 -0.04 1.86 -15.64
C PRO A 76 -0.61 2.82 -16.68
N THR A 77 -1.71 3.46 -16.30
CA THR A 77 -2.38 4.49 -17.10
C THR A 77 -1.45 5.67 -17.37
N VAL A 78 -1.72 6.46 -18.41
CA VAL A 78 -0.96 7.68 -18.72
C VAL A 78 -0.89 8.62 -17.51
N MET A 79 -1.99 8.73 -16.75
CA MET A 79 -2.07 9.56 -15.55
C MET A 79 -1.16 9.04 -14.42
N GLU A 80 -1.11 7.73 -14.19
CA GLU A 80 -0.22 7.12 -13.19
C GLU A 80 1.25 7.30 -13.56
N ARG A 81 1.59 7.15 -14.85
CA ARG A 81 2.94 7.43 -15.34
C ARG A 81 3.35 8.88 -15.09
N LEU A 82 2.46 9.84 -15.40
CA LEU A 82 2.71 11.26 -15.16
C LEU A 82 2.87 11.57 -13.66
N ARG A 83 2.00 11.02 -12.80
CA ARG A 83 2.13 11.16 -11.34
C ARG A 83 3.44 10.59 -10.83
N GLY A 84 3.83 9.40 -11.30
CA GLY A 84 5.11 8.79 -10.95
C GLY A 84 6.31 9.64 -11.37
N LEU A 85 6.24 10.27 -12.55
CA LEU A 85 7.27 11.18 -13.04
C LEU A 85 7.36 12.45 -12.17
N LEU A 86 6.22 13.09 -11.88
CA LEU A 86 6.15 14.28 -11.03
C LEU A 86 6.65 13.99 -9.61
N ALA A 87 6.31 12.82 -9.05
CA ALA A 87 6.79 12.39 -7.74
C ALA A 87 8.32 12.19 -7.74
N ARG A 88 8.87 11.58 -8.79
CA ARG A 88 10.32 11.38 -8.96
C ARG A 88 11.06 12.71 -9.05
N PHE A 89 10.51 13.69 -9.76
CA PHE A 89 11.09 15.02 -9.96
C PHE A 89 10.48 16.10 -9.06
N ARG A 90 9.93 15.70 -7.90
CA ARG A 90 9.22 16.62 -6.99
C ARG A 90 10.03 17.86 -6.63
N LEU A 91 11.33 17.70 -6.37
CA LEU A 91 12.21 18.83 -6.04
C LEU A 91 12.34 19.82 -7.21
N LEU A 92 12.46 19.32 -8.44
CA LEU A 92 12.50 20.16 -9.64
C LEU A 92 11.16 20.85 -9.89
N VAL A 93 10.04 20.13 -9.77
CA VAL A 93 8.69 20.65 -10.08
C VAL A 93 8.18 21.63 -9.02
N VAL A 94 8.41 21.35 -7.73
CA VAL A 94 7.88 22.17 -6.62
C VAL A 94 8.92 23.17 -6.11
N GLY A 95 10.21 22.86 -6.22
CA GLY A 95 11.28 23.76 -5.78
C GLY A 95 11.80 24.65 -6.91
N VAL A 96 12.42 24.04 -7.92
CA VAL A 96 13.18 24.78 -8.93
C VAL A 96 12.28 25.50 -9.94
N PHE A 97 11.24 24.83 -10.43
CA PHE A 97 10.38 25.35 -11.48
C PHE A 97 9.62 26.63 -11.07
N PRO A 98 9.01 26.72 -9.87
CA PRO A 98 8.36 27.95 -9.42
C PRO A 98 9.38 29.07 -9.18
N LEU A 99 10.59 28.72 -8.74
CA LEU A 99 11.67 29.70 -8.54
C LEU A 99 12.14 30.30 -9.87
N LEU A 100 12.24 29.49 -10.91
CA LEU A 100 12.55 29.93 -12.28
C LEU A 100 11.43 30.82 -12.85
N LEU A 101 10.18 30.42 -12.67
CA LEU A 101 9.03 31.23 -13.07
C LEU A 101 9.05 32.58 -12.34
N LEU A 102 9.27 32.58 -11.03
CA LEU A 102 9.38 33.80 -10.25
C LEU A 102 10.54 34.67 -10.76
N ALA A 103 11.73 34.11 -10.97
CA ALA A 103 12.87 34.85 -11.48
C ALA A 103 12.61 35.49 -12.85
N TYR A 104 11.84 34.81 -13.72
CA TYR A 104 11.48 35.33 -15.05
C TYR A 104 10.37 36.39 -15.00
N PHE A 105 9.30 36.16 -14.23
CA PHE A 105 8.13 37.04 -14.19
C PHE A 105 8.27 38.21 -13.22
N TYR A 106 9.12 38.09 -12.19
CA TYR A 106 9.34 39.13 -11.19
C TYR A 106 9.83 40.48 -11.78
N PRO A 107 10.78 40.53 -12.73
CA PRO A 107 11.18 41.79 -13.36
C PRO A 107 10.05 42.45 -14.15
N ALA A 108 9.24 41.66 -14.85
CA ALA A 108 8.10 42.14 -15.62
C ALA A 108 7.02 42.73 -14.70
N TRP A 109 6.72 42.04 -13.59
CA TRP A 109 5.83 42.52 -12.54
C TRP A 109 6.37 43.78 -11.86
N LYS A 110 7.65 43.83 -11.47
CA LYS A 110 8.25 45.03 -10.87
C LYS A 110 8.19 46.25 -11.78
N ARG A 111 8.29 46.06 -13.11
CA ARG A 111 8.26 47.15 -14.09
C ARG A 111 6.84 47.64 -14.41
N LYS A 112 5.86 46.73 -14.52
CA LYS A 112 4.50 47.06 -15.02
C LYS A 112 3.38 46.87 -13.99
N GLY A 113 3.64 46.22 -12.87
CA GLY A 113 2.68 45.89 -11.81
C GLY A 113 2.66 46.89 -10.65
N LYS A 114 3.19 48.10 -10.82
CA LYS A 114 2.86 49.20 -9.90
C LYS A 114 1.36 49.43 -10.01
N ASP A 115 0.65 49.26 -8.89
CA ASP A 115 -0.81 49.44 -8.82
C ASP A 115 -1.23 50.72 -9.54
N PRO A 116 -2.31 50.70 -10.33
CA PRO A 116 -2.92 51.94 -10.78
C PRO A 116 -3.29 52.74 -9.51
N ALA A 117 -2.86 53.99 -9.44
CA ALA A 117 -3.27 54.88 -8.36
C ALA A 117 -4.79 54.84 -8.22
N GLY A 118 -5.29 54.51 -7.02
CA GLY A 118 -6.72 54.51 -6.72
C GLY A 118 -7.31 55.84 -7.20
N ARG A 119 -8.36 55.76 -8.02
CA ARG A 119 -9.07 56.95 -8.49
C ARG A 119 -9.68 57.68 -7.28
N PRO A 120 -9.60 59.03 -7.24
CA PRO A 120 -10.27 59.84 -6.22
C PRO A 120 -11.80 59.72 -6.30
#